data_AF-A0A950VSQ5-F1
#
_entry.id   AF-A0A950VSQ5-F1
#
_cell.length_a   1.000
_cell.length_b   1.000
_cell.length_c   1.000
_cell.angle_alpha   90.00
_cell.angle_beta   90.00
_cell.angle_gamma   90.00
#
_symmetry.space_group_name_H-M   'P 1'
#
loop_
_entity.id
_entity.type
_entity.pdbx_description
1 polymer ?
#
loop_
_entity_poly.entity_id
_entity_poly.type
_entity_poly.pdbx_seq_one_letter_code
_entity_poly.pdbx_strand_id
1 'polypeptide(L)'
;TDPNRWQPIPFVNPKGGFVTPGFLTPHWYRVKPFALDRSDQFRAPVPPHVDSEQLRKETDENIALNANLTPEQKATVEFMRDGPRSTGQSGHWLKFAQLVSKRDHNDLDRDVKLFFTVGNVAMDAFIACWETKRYYDTSRPWTLVRYYYAGKKVVGWAGPGKGVVELPAEEWHPYSPFTFVTPPFPGYVSGHSTVSGACAKTLELFTGSDYFGEVERRKAGVMTEADSDCMAMQSRDGKAAQPINCDVELKLPTFTATAELAGISRVLGGYHIQADNIEGLALGRKVAQFEWPRIRAYFDGTAPQPKD
;
A
#
# COMPACT_ATOMS: atom_id res chain seq x y z
N THR A 1 -0.90 24.13 12.55
CA THR A 1 -0.15 22.87 12.39
C THR A 1 0.64 22.95 11.10
N ASP A 2 1.80 22.31 11.01
CA ASP A 2 2.63 22.31 9.79
C ASP A 2 2.03 21.35 8.74
N PRO A 3 1.61 21.83 7.56
CA PRO A 3 1.00 20.99 6.53
C PRO A 3 2.01 20.12 5.77
N ASN A 4 3.32 20.33 5.94
CA ASN A 4 4.33 19.40 5.41
C ASN A 4 4.47 18.15 6.29
N ARG A 5 4.09 18.23 7.57
CA ARG A 5 4.33 17.18 8.55
C ARG A 5 3.12 16.29 8.80
N TRP A 6 3.39 15.02 9.07
CA TRP A 6 2.38 14.04 9.41
C TRP A 6 1.58 14.50 10.64
N GLN A 7 0.26 14.39 10.52
CA GLN A 7 -0.69 14.67 11.59
C GLN A 7 -1.43 13.36 11.91
N PRO A 8 -1.53 12.96 13.18
CA PRO A 8 -2.36 11.84 13.59
C PRO A 8 -3.81 12.01 13.12
N ILE A 9 -4.34 11.01 12.42
CA ILE A 9 -5.69 11.04 11.86
C ILE A 9 -6.63 10.29 12.82
N PRO A 10 -7.66 10.95 13.38
CA PRO A 10 -8.61 10.29 14.26
C PRO A 10 -9.51 9.31 13.50
N PHE A 11 -9.91 8.23 14.14
CA PHE A 11 -10.91 7.29 13.62
C PHE A 11 -11.92 6.87 14.68
N VAL A 12 -13.05 6.31 14.25
CA VAL A 12 -14.14 5.89 15.15
C VAL A 12 -13.86 4.48 15.65
N ASN A 13 -13.79 4.27 16.95
CA ASN A 13 -13.66 2.93 17.50
C ASN A 13 -15.02 2.18 17.47
N PRO A 14 -15.04 0.84 17.67
CA PRO A 14 -16.29 0.06 17.65
C PRO A 14 -17.35 0.48 18.67
N LYS A 15 -17.00 1.31 19.66
CA LYS A 15 -17.89 1.83 20.70
C LYS A 15 -18.37 3.27 20.40
N GLY A 16 -18.06 3.81 19.21
CA GLY A 16 -18.46 5.15 18.79
C GLY A 16 -17.58 6.30 19.31
N GLY A 17 -16.49 6.01 20.03
CA GLY A 17 -15.53 7.03 20.48
C GLY A 17 -14.44 7.30 19.45
N PHE A 18 -13.82 8.49 19.48
CA PHE A 18 -12.67 8.81 18.64
C PHE A 18 -11.36 8.31 19.25
N VAL A 19 -10.50 7.74 18.41
CA VAL A 19 -9.13 7.34 18.77
C VAL A 19 -8.16 8.02 17.82
N THR A 20 -7.12 8.65 18.37
CA THR A 20 -6.04 9.29 17.60
C THR A 20 -4.76 8.48 17.81
N PRO A 21 -4.38 7.61 16.85
CA PRO A 21 -3.23 6.73 16.99
C PRO A 21 -1.91 7.50 16.82
N GLY A 22 -0.90 7.12 17.60
CA GLY A 22 0.48 7.57 17.39
C GLY A 22 1.16 6.86 16.22
N PHE A 23 2.37 7.28 15.85
CA PHE A 23 3.16 6.63 14.80
C PHE A 23 3.42 5.17 15.19
N LEU A 24 2.84 4.22 14.44
CA LEU A 24 3.07 2.80 14.62
C LEU A 24 4.55 2.44 14.42
N THR A 25 5.13 1.79 15.43
CA THR A 25 6.52 1.27 15.44
C THR A 25 7.55 2.29 14.90
N PRO A 26 7.65 3.50 15.48
CA PRO A 26 8.44 4.59 14.89
C PRO A 26 9.96 4.34 14.93
N HIS A 27 10.38 3.32 15.66
CA HIS A 27 11.77 2.86 15.78
C HIS A 27 12.08 1.65 14.88
N TRP A 28 11.17 1.22 13.99
CA TRP A 28 11.38 0.05 13.13
C TRP A 28 12.64 0.15 12.25
N TYR A 29 13.01 1.38 11.86
CA TYR A 29 14.27 1.64 11.12
C TYR A 29 15.56 1.32 11.90
N ARG A 30 15.45 1.01 13.20
CA ARG A 30 16.57 0.62 14.08
C ARG A 30 16.65 -0.89 14.32
N VAL A 31 15.70 -1.66 13.79
CA VAL A 31 15.77 -3.12 13.86
C VAL A 31 17.02 -3.57 13.11
N LYS A 32 17.72 -4.58 13.64
CA LYS A 32 18.88 -5.17 12.95
C LYS A 32 18.39 -5.79 11.64
N PRO A 33 18.83 -5.29 10.48
CA PRO A 33 18.43 -5.86 9.20
C PRO A 33 19.03 -7.25 9.00
N PHE A 34 18.43 -8.02 8.10
CA PHE A 34 18.97 -9.29 7.66
C PHE A 34 20.22 -9.09 6.79
N ALA A 35 20.12 -8.24 5.76
CA ALA A 35 21.13 -8.10 4.72
C ALA A 35 21.50 -6.64 4.39
N LEU A 36 20.67 -5.64 4.73
CA LEU A 36 21.06 -4.23 4.61
C LEU A 36 22.30 -3.91 5.48
N ASP A 37 23.20 -3.08 4.94
CA ASP A 37 24.35 -2.58 5.71
C ASP A 37 23.89 -1.45 6.65
N ARG A 38 22.95 -0.61 6.18
CA ARG A 38 22.33 0.49 6.91
C ARG A 38 20.88 0.65 6.50
N SER A 39 20.01 1.05 7.44
CA SER A 39 18.60 1.29 7.12
C SER A 39 18.37 2.44 6.14
N ASP A 40 19.30 3.39 6.04
CA ASP A 40 19.16 4.58 5.21
C ASP A 40 19.92 4.53 3.87
N GLN A 41 20.58 3.42 3.55
CA GLN A 41 21.39 3.31 2.33
C GLN A 41 20.57 3.49 1.04
N PHE A 42 19.26 3.23 1.10
CA PHE A 42 18.31 3.40 0.01
C PHE A 42 17.25 4.45 0.32
N ARG A 43 17.52 5.38 1.24
CA ARG A 43 16.60 6.49 1.55
C ARG A 43 16.11 7.13 0.25
N ALA A 44 14.79 7.29 0.14
CA ALA A 44 14.20 7.85 -1.06
C ALA A 44 14.58 9.34 -1.25
N PRO A 45 14.47 9.88 -2.48
CA PRO A 45 14.70 11.29 -2.76
C PRO A 45 13.86 12.24 -1.90
N VAL A 46 14.15 13.54 -1.96
CA VAL A 46 13.37 14.54 -1.23
C VAL A 46 11.92 14.53 -1.78
N PRO A 47 10.89 14.38 -0.93
CA PRO A 47 9.50 14.40 -1.35
C PRO A 47 9.04 15.79 -1.78
N PRO A 48 7.96 15.90 -2.57
CA PRO A 48 7.43 17.19 -2.99
C PRO A 48 6.92 18.00 -1.78
N HIS A 49 7.26 19.29 -1.73
CA HIS A 49 6.86 20.22 -0.67
C HIS A 49 5.40 20.70 -0.85
N VAL A 50 4.74 21.15 0.22
CA VAL A 50 3.35 21.65 0.19
C VAL A 50 3.12 22.83 -0.77
N ASP A 51 4.15 23.62 -1.04
CA ASP A 51 4.04 24.74 -1.98
C ASP A 51 4.37 24.36 -3.43
N SER A 52 4.69 23.08 -3.68
CA SER A 52 5.02 22.60 -5.03
C SER A 52 3.78 22.35 -5.87
N GLU A 53 3.86 22.69 -7.16
CA GLU A 53 2.83 22.35 -8.14
C GLU A 53 2.61 20.83 -8.23
N GLN A 54 3.67 20.04 -8.07
CA GLN A 54 3.60 18.58 -8.06
C GLN A 54 2.68 18.07 -6.95
N LEU A 55 2.91 18.47 -5.69
CA LEU A 55 2.09 17.98 -4.58
C LEU A 55 0.64 18.43 -4.70
N ARG A 56 0.40 19.63 -5.25
CA ARG A 56 -0.96 20.10 -5.54
C ARG A 56 -1.65 19.18 -6.55
N LYS A 57 -1.01 18.89 -7.69
CA LYS A 57 -1.55 18.02 -8.75
C LYS A 57 -1.82 16.60 -8.24
N GLU A 58 -0.89 16.01 -7.50
CA GLU A 58 -1.08 14.65 -6.96
C GLU A 58 -2.15 14.58 -5.86
N THR A 59 -2.41 15.69 -5.16
CA THR A 59 -3.56 15.78 -4.24
C THR A 59 -4.89 15.87 -4.99
N ASP A 60 -4.91 16.64 -6.08
CA ASP A 60 -6.09 16.76 -6.95
C ASP A 60 -6.39 15.42 -7.65
N GLU A 61 -5.36 14.69 -8.06
CA GLU A 61 -5.46 13.32 -8.58
C GLU A 61 -6.07 12.37 -7.54
N ASN A 62 -5.66 12.45 -6.26
CA ASN A 62 -6.26 11.65 -5.19
C ASN A 62 -7.77 11.89 -5.05
N ILE A 63 -8.21 13.15 -5.07
CA ILE A 63 -9.64 13.50 -5.02
C ILE A 63 -10.35 12.90 -6.23
N ALA A 64 -9.80 13.11 -7.43
CA ALA A 64 -10.41 12.65 -8.68
C ALA A 64 -10.49 11.13 -8.79
N LEU A 65 -9.43 10.39 -8.44
CA LEU A 65 -9.41 8.93 -8.47
C LEU A 65 -10.37 8.35 -7.43
N ASN A 66 -10.34 8.87 -6.20
CA ASN A 66 -11.21 8.41 -5.12
C ASN A 66 -12.70 8.59 -5.46
N ALA A 67 -13.05 9.71 -6.10
CA ALA A 67 -14.42 10.01 -6.52
C ALA A 67 -14.90 9.21 -7.75
N ASN A 68 -14.03 8.46 -8.42
CA ASN A 68 -14.37 7.75 -9.66
C ASN A 68 -13.98 6.27 -9.62
N LEU A 69 -13.85 5.69 -8.42
CA LEU A 69 -13.50 4.27 -8.25
C LEU A 69 -14.54 3.34 -8.88
N THR A 70 -14.12 2.61 -9.92
CA THR A 70 -14.91 1.50 -10.48
C THR A 70 -15.03 0.34 -9.48
N PRO A 71 -15.96 -0.62 -9.68
CA PRO A 71 -16.00 -1.83 -8.84
C PRO A 71 -14.66 -2.58 -8.80
N GLU A 72 -13.97 -2.69 -9.94
CA GLU A 72 -12.64 -3.31 -10.03
C GLU A 72 -11.59 -2.55 -9.20
N GLN A 73 -11.60 -1.22 -9.25
CA GLN A 73 -10.70 -0.40 -8.45
C GLN A 73 -11.02 -0.47 -6.95
N LYS A 74 -12.31 -0.48 -6.56
CA LYS A 74 -12.71 -0.70 -5.16
C LYS A 74 -12.23 -2.06 -4.66
N ALA A 75 -12.42 -3.11 -5.45
CA ALA A 75 -11.93 -4.45 -5.13
C ALA A 75 -10.39 -4.51 -5.04
N THR A 76 -9.68 -3.80 -5.92
CA THR A 76 -8.22 -3.67 -5.88
C THR A 76 -7.75 -2.99 -4.60
N VAL A 77 -8.37 -1.88 -4.22
CA VAL A 77 -8.06 -1.16 -2.96
C VAL A 77 -8.26 -2.08 -1.76
N GLU A 78 -9.37 -2.82 -1.71
CA GLU A 78 -9.67 -3.73 -0.61
C GLU A 78 -8.73 -4.93 -0.57
N PHE A 79 -8.49 -5.55 -1.73
CA PHE A 79 -7.59 -6.70 -1.86
C PHE A 79 -6.20 -6.34 -1.34
N MET A 80 -5.65 -5.21 -1.78
CA MET A 80 -4.28 -4.82 -1.44
C MET A 80 -4.14 -4.14 -0.08
N ARG A 81 -5.19 -3.51 0.46
CA ARG A 81 -5.17 -2.99 1.85
C ARG A 81 -5.09 -4.11 2.86
N ASP A 82 -5.69 -5.25 2.53
CA ASP A 82 -6.08 -6.27 3.47
C ASP A 82 -6.97 -5.71 4.62
N GLY A 83 -7.47 -6.59 5.48
CA GLY A 83 -8.35 -6.23 6.61
C GLY A 83 -7.60 -6.04 7.94
N PRO A 84 -8.24 -5.47 8.99
CA PRO A 84 -7.62 -5.24 10.30
C PRO A 84 -7.17 -6.51 11.07
N ARG A 85 -7.54 -7.71 10.61
CA ARG A 85 -7.08 -9.01 11.14
C ARG A 85 -6.31 -9.81 10.09
N SER A 86 -5.68 -9.13 9.15
CA SER A 86 -4.95 -9.76 8.06
C SER A 86 -3.48 -10.01 8.39
N THR A 87 -2.81 -10.66 7.45
CA THR A 87 -1.37 -10.91 7.46
C THR A 87 -0.53 -9.66 7.15
N GLY A 88 -1.17 -8.51 6.88
CA GLY A 88 -0.52 -7.30 6.35
C GLY A 88 0.14 -7.53 4.99
N GLN A 89 0.79 -6.49 4.47
CA GLN A 89 1.38 -6.54 3.13
C GLN A 89 2.46 -7.62 2.99
N SER A 90 3.34 -7.79 3.98
CA SER A 90 4.37 -8.84 3.94
C SER A 90 3.75 -10.23 3.84
N GLY A 91 2.71 -10.50 4.62
CA GLY A 91 2.04 -11.79 4.56
C GLY A 91 1.19 -11.99 3.31
N HIS A 92 0.69 -10.93 2.67
CA HIS A 92 0.09 -11.02 1.34
C HIS A 92 1.09 -11.57 0.32
N TRP A 93 2.32 -11.05 0.33
CA TRP A 93 3.39 -11.55 -0.55
C TRP A 93 3.86 -12.96 -0.20
N LEU A 94 3.78 -13.37 1.07
CA LEU A 94 3.98 -14.78 1.44
C LEU A 94 2.87 -15.69 0.89
N LYS A 95 1.61 -15.23 0.81
CA LYS A 95 0.55 -15.98 0.12
C LYS A 95 0.81 -16.09 -1.38
N PHE A 96 1.30 -15.03 -2.02
CA PHE A 96 1.72 -15.12 -3.43
C PHE A 96 2.89 -16.10 -3.61
N ALA A 97 3.85 -16.15 -2.69
CA ALA A 97 4.89 -17.17 -2.70
C ALA A 97 4.32 -18.60 -2.58
N GLN A 98 3.25 -18.82 -1.81
CA GLN A 98 2.55 -20.11 -1.79
C GLN A 98 1.93 -20.46 -3.15
N LEU A 99 1.40 -19.48 -3.89
CA LEU A 99 0.88 -19.70 -5.24
C LEU A 99 2.02 -20.05 -6.21
N VAL A 100 3.16 -19.36 -6.12
CA VAL A 100 4.37 -19.68 -6.89
C VAL A 100 4.85 -21.11 -6.61
N SER A 101 4.94 -21.51 -5.34
CA SER A 101 5.29 -22.88 -4.93
C SER A 101 4.39 -23.92 -5.61
N LYS A 102 3.06 -23.72 -5.58
CA LYS A 102 2.09 -24.61 -6.22
C LYS A 102 2.24 -24.65 -7.74
N ARG A 103 2.39 -23.48 -8.36
CA ARG A 103 2.52 -23.32 -9.81
C ARG A 103 3.78 -24.02 -10.34
N ASP A 104 4.89 -23.89 -9.63
CA ASP A 104 6.20 -24.39 -10.06
C ASP A 104 6.50 -25.80 -9.52
N HIS A 105 5.57 -26.41 -8.78
CA HIS A 105 5.73 -27.73 -8.14
C HIS A 105 7.00 -27.83 -7.30
N ASN A 106 7.26 -26.81 -6.48
CA ASN A 106 8.41 -26.80 -5.59
C ASN A 106 8.39 -28.01 -4.62
N ASP A 107 9.59 -28.51 -4.30
CA ASP A 107 9.82 -29.40 -3.17
C ASP A 107 10.12 -28.62 -1.88
N LEU A 108 10.33 -29.34 -0.77
CA LEU A 108 10.62 -28.74 0.53
C LEU A 108 11.86 -27.83 0.49
N ASP A 109 12.93 -28.27 -0.17
CA ASP A 109 14.19 -27.54 -0.23
C ASP A 109 14.02 -26.20 -0.96
N ARG A 110 13.27 -26.20 -2.07
CA ARG A 110 12.98 -24.97 -2.81
C ARG A 110 12.01 -24.07 -2.06
N ASP A 111 11.03 -24.62 -1.37
CA ASP A 111 10.07 -23.83 -0.59
C ASP A 111 10.71 -23.15 0.62
N VAL A 112 11.57 -23.85 1.38
CA VAL A 112 12.32 -23.23 2.48
C VAL A 112 13.11 -22.02 1.97
N LYS A 113 13.78 -22.15 0.83
CA LYS A 113 14.52 -21.05 0.20
C LYS A 113 13.59 -19.93 -0.27
N LEU A 114 12.46 -20.24 -0.89
CA LEU A 114 11.47 -19.27 -1.35
C LEU A 114 10.95 -18.40 -0.19
N PHE A 115 10.43 -19.04 0.87
CA PHE A 115 9.86 -18.32 2.01
C PHE A 115 10.93 -17.58 2.82
N PHE A 116 12.13 -18.16 2.96
CA PHE A 116 13.28 -17.46 3.54
C PHE A 116 13.60 -16.18 2.77
N THR A 117 13.62 -16.24 1.44
CA THR A 117 13.93 -15.08 0.59
C THR A 117 12.88 -13.99 0.73
N VAL A 118 11.60 -14.34 0.53
CA VAL A 118 10.50 -13.35 0.54
C VAL A 118 10.32 -12.74 1.93
N GLY A 119 10.44 -13.54 2.99
CA GLY A 119 10.31 -13.06 4.37
C GLY A 119 11.39 -12.06 4.76
N ASN A 120 12.66 -12.37 4.48
CA ASN A 120 13.78 -11.49 4.83
C ASN A 120 13.77 -10.19 3.99
N VAL A 121 13.53 -10.29 2.68
CA VAL A 121 13.45 -9.08 1.83
C VAL A 121 12.29 -8.18 2.24
N ALA A 122 11.13 -8.75 2.61
CA ALA A 122 10.01 -7.95 3.10
C ALA A 122 10.35 -7.22 4.42
N MET A 123 11.09 -7.87 5.32
CA MET A 123 11.53 -7.28 6.59
C MET A 123 12.45 -6.09 6.37
N ASP A 124 13.50 -6.26 5.56
CA ASP A 124 14.48 -5.22 5.29
C ASP A 124 13.88 -4.07 4.44
N ALA A 125 12.96 -4.39 3.52
CA ALA A 125 12.18 -3.38 2.80
C ALA A 125 11.35 -2.51 3.77
N PHE A 126 10.77 -3.11 4.82
CA PHE A 126 10.09 -2.34 5.85
C PHE A 126 11.05 -1.47 6.68
N ILE A 127 12.25 -1.97 7.00
CA ILE A 127 13.27 -1.19 7.72
C ILE A 127 13.64 0.06 6.91
N ALA A 128 13.95 -0.08 5.62
CA ALA A 128 14.29 1.04 4.74
C ALA A 128 13.11 1.99 4.51
N CYS A 129 11.89 1.46 4.38
CA CYS A 129 10.68 2.27 4.27
C CYS A 129 10.43 3.13 5.52
N TRP A 130 10.52 2.53 6.71
CA TRP A 130 10.30 3.24 7.97
C TRP A 130 11.40 4.26 8.25
N GLU A 131 12.61 4.03 7.77
CA GLU A 131 13.70 5.00 7.79
C GLU A 131 13.30 6.27 7.03
N THR A 132 12.88 6.11 5.76
CA THR A 132 12.44 7.23 4.92
C THR A 132 11.24 7.96 5.53
N LYS A 133 10.24 7.22 6.03
CA LYS A 133 9.07 7.79 6.73
C LYS A 133 9.46 8.62 7.94
N ARG A 134 10.38 8.11 8.75
CA ARG A 134 10.80 8.79 9.98
C ARG A 134 11.64 10.02 9.68
N TYR A 135 12.45 9.97 8.62
CA TYR A 135 13.33 11.05 8.19
C TYR A 135 12.55 12.25 7.65
N TYR A 136 11.61 12.01 6.73
CA TYR A 136 10.86 13.10 6.09
C TYR A 136 9.56 13.49 6.81
N ASP A 137 8.96 12.59 7.59
CA ASP A 137 7.78 12.89 8.43
C ASP A 137 6.61 13.53 7.65
N THR A 138 6.37 13.11 6.39
CA THR A 138 5.45 13.83 5.49
C THR A 138 3.96 13.63 5.77
N SER A 139 3.18 14.65 5.42
CA SER A 139 1.72 14.66 5.42
C SER A 139 1.06 13.54 4.60
N ARG A 140 -0.24 13.34 4.86
CA ARG A 140 -1.13 12.42 4.13
C ARG A 140 -2.13 13.18 3.26
N PRO A 141 -2.67 12.57 2.19
CA PRO A 141 -3.73 13.19 1.38
C PRO A 141 -4.89 13.73 2.22
N TRP A 142 -5.31 13.01 3.27
CA TRP A 142 -6.35 13.46 4.20
C TRP A 142 -6.10 14.87 4.76
N THR A 143 -4.86 15.16 5.16
CA THR A 143 -4.44 16.48 5.67
C THR A 143 -4.30 17.49 4.54
N LEU A 144 -3.73 17.07 3.41
CA LEU A 144 -3.47 17.93 2.27
C LEU A 144 -4.75 18.43 1.61
N VAL A 145 -5.76 17.58 1.43
CA VAL A 145 -7.08 17.97 0.91
C VAL A 145 -7.70 19.06 1.79
N ARG A 146 -7.67 18.87 3.11
CA ARG A 146 -8.19 19.86 4.09
C ARG A 146 -7.42 21.16 4.05
N TYR A 147 -6.11 21.11 3.89
CA TYR A 147 -5.26 22.30 3.80
C TYR A 147 -5.51 23.09 2.51
N TYR A 148 -5.45 22.42 1.36
CA TYR A 148 -5.54 23.03 0.04
C TYR A 148 -6.94 23.51 -0.36
N TYR A 149 -7.98 22.94 0.25
CA TYR A 149 -9.38 23.18 -0.05
C TYR A 149 -10.17 23.65 1.18
N ALA A 150 -9.51 24.19 2.20
CA ALA A 150 -10.16 24.74 3.38
C ALA A 150 -11.30 25.70 3.02
N GLY A 151 -12.48 25.48 3.58
CA GLY A 151 -13.69 26.27 3.32
C GLY A 151 -14.28 26.11 1.92
N LYS A 152 -13.82 25.11 1.14
CA LYS A 152 -14.34 24.77 -0.19
C LYS A 152 -14.97 23.38 -0.16
N LYS A 153 -15.77 23.11 -1.19
CA LYS A 153 -16.29 21.77 -1.44
C LYS A 153 -15.44 21.04 -2.47
N VAL A 154 -15.44 19.72 -2.39
CA VAL A 154 -14.81 18.79 -3.32
C VAL A 154 -15.81 17.67 -3.65
N VAL A 155 -15.61 16.98 -4.77
CA VAL A 155 -16.38 15.77 -5.09
C VAL A 155 -15.66 14.58 -4.48
N GLY A 156 -16.34 13.79 -3.65
CA GLY A 156 -15.71 12.70 -2.91
C GLY A 156 -16.66 11.58 -2.53
N TRP A 157 -16.11 10.44 -2.12
CA TRP A 157 -16.87 9.32 -1.58
C TRP A 157 -17.53 9.72 -0.25
N ALA A 158 -18.85 9.59 -0.19
CA ALA A 158 -19.68 10.03 0.94
C ALA A 158 -19.77 8.99 2.08
N GLY A 159 -19.08 7.86 1.94
CA GLY A 159 -19.14 6.73 2.87
C GLY A 159 -19.95 5.55 2.33
N PRO A 160 -20.05 4.47 3.12
CA PRO A 160 -20.67 3.22 2.68
C PRO A 160 -22.09 3.38 2.14
N GLY A 161 -22.29 2.96 0.90
CA GLY A 161 -23.61 2.93 0.22
C GLY A 161 -24.15 4.30 -0.16
N LYS A 162 -23.41 5.38 0.11
CA LYS A 162 -23.81 6.76 -0.19
C LYS A 162 -23.23 7.29 -1.50
N GLY A 163 -22.39 6.49 -2.15
CA GLY A 163 -21.78 6.84 -3.42
C GLY A 163 -20.89 8.08 -3.34
N VAL A 164 -20.92 8.89 -4.39
CA VAL A 164 -20.08 10.08 -4.55
C VAL A 164 -20.95 11.33 -4.64
N VAL A 165 -20.58 12.37 -3.89
CA VAL A 165 -21.31 13.65 -3.83
C VAL A 165 -20.34 14.83 -3.75
N GLU A 166 -20.85 16.04 -3.96
CA GLU A 166 -20.18 17.26 -3.54
C GLU A 166 -20.29 17.42 -2.00
N LEU A 167 -19.14 17.50 -1.33
CA LEU A 167 -19.04 17.59 0.14
C LEU A 167 -17.98 18.62 0.57
N PRO A 168 -18.05 19.19 1.78
CA PRO A 168 -16.97 20.02 2.34
C PRO A 168 -15.63 19.27 2.34
N ALA A 169 -14.52 19.93 1.99
CA ALA A 169 -13.20 19.29 1.98
C ALA A 169 -12.80 18.70 3.35
N GLU A 170 -13.33 19.26 4.43
CA GLU A 170 -13.19 18.81 5.81
C GLU A 170 -13.88 17.46 6.08
N GLU A 171 -14.83 17.08 5.24
CA GLU A 171 -15.53 15.79 5.28
C GLU A 171 -14.93 14.76 4.30
N TRP A 172 -14.02 15.18 3.40
CA TRP A 172 -13.39 14.28 2.45
C TRP A 172 -12.64 13.16 3.18
N HIS A 173 -12.85 11.92 2.71
CA HIS A 173 -12.34 10.74 3.36
C HIS A 173 -11.82 9.71 2.32
N PRO A 174 -10.65 9.11 2.54
CA PRO A 174 -10.15 7.98 1.74
C PRO A 174 -11.17 6.83 1.67
N TYR A 175 -11.14 6.01 0.62
CA TYR A 175 -12.03 4.85 0.51
C TYR A 175 -11.62 3.77 1.52
N SER A 176 -12.24 3.79 2.71
CA SER A 176 -11.96 2.91 3.85
C SER A 176 -13.12 2.89 4.85
N PRO A 177 -13.35 1.80 5.62
CA PRO A 177 -14.25 1.83 6.77
C PRO A 177 -13.89 2.97 7.72
N PHE A 178 -14.91 3.65 8.27
CA PHE A 178 -14.70 4.68 9.30
C PHE A 178 -14.06 4.14 10.59
N THR A 179 -14.10 2.83 10.79
CA THR A 179 -13.49 2.12 11.92
C THR A 179 -12.04 1.71 11.68
N PHE A 180 -11.53 1.90 10.46
CA PHE A 180 -10.18 1.53 10.06
C PHE A 180 -9.68 2.56 9.05
N VAL A 181 -9.33 3.74 9.53
CA VAL A 181 -8.93 4.88 8.69
C VAL A 181 -7.41 4.91 8.55
N THR A 182 -6.94 5.63 7.51
CA THR A 182 -5.55 5.89 7.09
C THR A 182 -4.48 5.40 8.07
N PRO A 183 -3.61 4.47 7.64
CA PRO A 183 -2.64 3.86 8.53
C PRO A 183 -1.80 4.87 9.33
N PRO A 184 -1.58 4.65 10.63
CA PRO A 184 -1.09 5.67 11.57
C PRO A 184 0.43 5.86 11.50
N PHE A 185 0.88 6.42 10.39
CA PHE A 185 2.28 6.73 10.11
C PHE A 185 2.40 7.75 8.96
N PRO A 186 3.55 8.45 8.81
CA PRO A 186 3.82 9.41 7.73
C PRO A 186 3.60 8.86 6.32
N GLY A 187 3.39 9.74 5.35
CA GLY A 187 3.08 9.39 3.95
C GLY A 187 4.26 8.76 3.21
N TYR A 188 5.40 9.45 3.15
CA TYR A 188 6.45 9.15 2.20
C TYR A 188 7.53 8.20 2.77
N VAL A 189 7.89 7.10 2.12
CA VAL A 189 7.28 6.47 0.93
C VAL A 189 6.17 5.49 1.32
N SER A 190 5.36 5.03 0.36
CA SER A 190 4.34 4.00 0.61
C SER A 190 4.98 2.67 1.03
N GLY A 191 4.59 2.16 2.21
CA GLY A 191 5.06 0.85 2.69
C GLY A 191 4.53 -0.31 1.87
N HIS A 192 3.30 -0.19 1.34
CA HIS A 192 2.75 -1.22 0.44
C HIS A 192 3.56 -1.29 -0.85
N SER A 193 3.82 -0.13 -1.46
CA SER A 193 4.64 0.00 -2.67
C SER A 193 6.05 -0.54 -2.46
N THR A 194 6.67 -0.21 -1.31
CA THR A 194 8.03 -0.65 -0.97
C THR A 194 8.14 -2.16 -0.83
N VAL A 195 7.29 -2.76 0.00
CA VAL A 195 7.31 -4.22 0.21
C VAL A 195 6.93 -4.95 -1.08
N SER A 196 5.95 -4.44 -1.82
CA SER A 196 5.56 -5.03 -3.10
C SER A 196 6.68 -4.99 -4.14
N GLY A 197 7.35 -3.84 -4.30
CA GLY A 197 8.47 -3.72 -5.22
C GLY A 197 9.61 -4.68 -4.86
N ALA A 198 9.87 -4.86 -3.56
CA ALA A 198 10.90 -5.76 -3.07
C ALA A 198 10.54 -7.24 -3.28
N CYS A 199 9.35 -7.66 -2.85
CA CYS A 199 8.89 -9.04 -2.98
C CYS A 199 8.70 -9.45 -4.44
N ALA A 200 8.13 -8.59 -5.29
CA ALA A 200 7.99 -8.88 -6.72
C ALA A 200 9.34 -9.10 -7.39
N LYS A 201 10.28 -8.18 -7.18
CA LYS A 201 11.62 -8.29 -7.77
C LYS A 201 12.34 -9.53 -7.26
N THR A 202 12.14 -9.88 -6.00
CA THR A 202 12.70 -11.08 -5.39
C THR A 202 12.13 -12.36 -6.00
N LEU A 203 10.82 -12.42 -6.22
CA LEU A 203 10.18 -13.56 -6.88
C LEU A 203 10.67 -13.70 -8.32
N GLU A 204 10.78 -12.61 -9.07
CA GLU A 204 11.36 -12.60 -10.42
C GLU A 204 12.80 -13.17 -10.43
N LEU A 205 13.65 -12.71 -9.50
CA LEU A 205 15.03 -13.18 -9.37
C LEU A 205 15.11 -14.65 -8.95
N PHE A 206 14.21 -15.10 -8.08
CA PHE A 206 14.18 -16.48 -7.58
C PHE A 206 13.69 -17.48 -8.61
N THR A 207 12.64 -17.15 -9.36
CA THR A 207 12.08 -18.00 -10.41
C THR A 207 12.86 -17.90 -11.72
N GLY A 208 13.60 -16.79 -11.91
CA GLY A 208 14.23 -16.44 -13.18
C GLY A 208 13.25 -15.88 -14.23
N SER A 209 12.03 -15.52 -13.82
CA SER A 209 10.97 -15.02 -14.70
C SER A 209 10.01 -14.08 -13.97
N ASP A 210 9.60 -12.98 -14.61
CA ASP A 210 8.60 -12.05 -14.04
C ASP A 210 7.17 -12.64 -14.10
N TYR A 211 6.96 -13.76 -14.79
CA TYR A 211 5.63 -14.37 -14.91
C TYR A 211 5.03 -14.73 -13.54
N PHE A 212 3.78 -14.33 -13.31
CA PHE A 212 3.00 -14.79 -12.17
C PHE A 212 1.82 -15.65 -12.64
N GLY A 213 0.93 -15.08 -13.46
CA GLY A 213 -0.14 -15.80 -14.14
C GLY A 213 -1.40 -16.04 -13.31
N GLU A 214 -1.56 -15.33 -12.19
CA GLU A 214 -2.68 -15.53 -11.27
C GLU A 214 -3.88 -14.65 -11.63
N VAL A 215 -5.07 -15.10 -11.21
CA VAL A 215 -6.31 -14.32 -11.31
C VAL A 215 -7.02 -14.41 -9.97
N GLU A 216 -7.25 -13.25 -9.35
CA GLU A 216 -7.95 -13.16 -8.08
C GLU A 216 -9.40 -12.73 -8.31
N ARG A 217 -10.35 -13.59 -7.93
CA ARG A 217 -11.78 -13.30 -8.03
C ARG A 217 -12.25 -12.61 -6.76
N ARG A 218 -12.85 -11.43 -6.91
CA ARG A 218 -13.32 -10.60 -5.79
C ARG A 218 -14.72 -10.08 -6.03
N LYS A 219 -15.39 -9.76 -4.94
CA LYS A 219 -16.58 -8.92 -4.97
C LYS A 219 -16.21 -7.56 -4.39
N ALA A 220 -16.46 -6.49 -5.14
CA ALA A 220 -16.17 -5.14 -4.71
C ALA A 220 -17.01 -4.77 -3.47
N GLY A 221 -16.43 -4.00 -2.54
CA GLY A 221 -17.13 -3.47 -1.37
C GLY A 221 -17.20 -4.40 -0.16
N VAL A 222 -16.79 -5.67 -0.27
CA VAL A 222 -16.94 -6.66 0.82
C VAL A 222 -16.23 -6.28 2.11
N MET A 223 -15.20 -5.42 2.05
CA MET A 223 -14.50 -4.95 3.25
C MET A 223 -14.88 -3.55 3.69
N THR A 224 -15.39 -2.70 2.79
CA THR A 224 -15.61 -1.26 3.04
C THR A 224 -17.08 -0.88 3.06
N GLU A 225 -17.88 -1.54 2.24
CA GLU A 225 -19.28 -1.23 1.97
C GLU A 225 -20.13 -2.51 2.00
N ALA A 226 -19.83 -3.45 2.90
CA ALA A 226 -20.35 -4.82 2.90
C ALA A 226 -21.89 -4.91 2.93
N ASP A 227 -22.56 -3.92 3.52
CA ASP A 227 -24.03 -3.85 3.65
C ASP A 227 -24.70 -3.12 2.47
N SER A 228 -23.93 -2.71 1.46
CA SER A 228 -24.42 -1.95 0.31
C SER A 228 -24.49 -2.81 -0.94
N ASP A 229 -25.56 -2.65 -1.71
CA ASP A 229 -25.61 -3.25 -3.06
C ASP A 229 -24.70 -2.50 -4.03
N CYS A 230 -24.41 -3.14 -5.17
CA CYS A 230 -23.45 -2.63 -6.15
C CYS A 230 -23.86 -1.28 -6.76
N MET A 231 -25.16 -1.06 -6.97
CA MET A 231 -25.68 0.17 -7.57
C MET A 231 -25.67 1.33 -6.58
N ALA A 232 -25.95 1.06 -5.30
CA ALA A 232 -25.85 2.03 -4.21
C ALA A 232 -24.39 2.47 -3.98
N MET A 233 -23.45 1.53 -3.95
CA MET A 233 -22.01 1.83 -3.84
C MET A 233 -21.50 2.70 -5.00
N GLN A 234 -22.06 2.54 -6.19
CA GLN A 234 -21.70 3.28 -7.40
C GLN A 234 -22.61 4.47 -7.67
N SER A 235 -23.48 4.84 -6.72
CA SER A 235 -24.37 5.98 -6.86
C SER A 235 -23.59 7.30 -6.95
N ARG A 236 -24.19 8.30 -7.60
CA ARG A 236 -23.63 9.64 -7.70
C ARG A 236 -24.73 10.69 -7.54
N ASP A 237 -24.48 11.68 -6.68
CA ASP A 237 -25.41 12.76 -6.37
C ASP A 237 -26.82 12.24 -5.99
N GLY A 238 -26.86 11.18 -5.18
CA GLY A 238 -28.09 10.52 -4.73
C GLY A 238 -28.82 9.69 -5.80
N LYS A 239 -28.26 9.56 -7.00
CA LYS A 239 -28.82 8.74 -8.09
C LYS A 239 -28.10 7.41 -8.15
N ALA A 240 -28.85 6.31 -8.07
CA ALA A 240 -28.31 4.97 -8.23
C ALA A 240 -27.59 4.81 -9.59
N ALA A 241 -26.53 4.00 -9.60
CA ALA A 241 -25.90 3.61 -10.86
C ALA A 241 -26.86 2.79 -11.73
N GLN A 242 -26.57 2.74 -13.02
CA GLN A 242 -27.15 1.72 -13.89
C GLN A 242 -26.75 0.31 -13.40
N PRO A 243 -27.50 -0.74 -13.75
CA PRO A 243 -27.15 -2.11 -13.37
C PRO A 243 -25.67 -2.41 -13.68
N ILE A 244 -24.93 -2.77 -12.64
CA ILE A 244 -23.48 -2.95 -12.69
C ILE A 244 -23.10 -4.18 -11.86
N ASN A 245 -22.13 -4.94 -12.36
CA ASN A 245 -21.60 -6.12 -11.68
C ASN A 245 -20.45 -5.73 -10.75
N CYS A 246 -20.47 -6.25 -9.53
CA CYS A 246 -19.40 -6.06 -8.55
C CYS A 246 -18.54 -7.31 -8.37
N ASP A 247 -18.86 -8.44 -9.02
CA ASP A 247 -17.97 -9.58 -9.13
C ASP A 247 -16.93 -9.28 -10.21
N VAL A 248 -15.66 -9.21 -9.81
CA VAL A 248 -14.54 -8.76 -10.63
C VAL A 248 -13.39 -9.77 -10.59
N GLU A 249 -12.63 -9.82 -11.68
CA GLU A 249 -11.41 -10.60 -11.79
C GLU A 249 -10.20 -9.66 -11.85
N LEU A 250 -9.37 -9.70 -10.82
CA LEU A 250 -8.11 -8.96 -10.78
C LEU A 250 -7.03 -9.82 -11.41
N LYS A 251 -6.51 -9.40 -12.56
CA LYS A 251 -5.47 -10.13 -13.30
C LYS A 251 -4.09 -9.77 -12.74
N LEU A 252 -3.32 -10.79 -12.39
CA LEU A 252 -1.98 -10.70 -11.84
C LEU A 252 -0.98 -11.38 -12.80
N PRO A 253 -0.74 -10.81 -14.00
CA PRO A 253 -0.01 -11.49 -15.06
C PRO A 253 1.48 -11.66 -14.74
N THR A 254 2.07 -10.67 -14.09
CA THR A 254 3.49 -10.67 -13.69
C THR A 254 3.66 -10.22 -12.25
N PHE A 255 4.78 -10.56 -11.62
CA PHE A 255 5.11 -10.07 -10.28
C PHE A 255 5.22 -8.54 -10.28
N THR A 256 5.86 -7.98 -11.31
CA THR A 256 5.95 -6.53 -11.50
C THR A 256 4.57 -5.88 -11.60
N ALA A 257 3.68 -6.38 -12.47
CA ALA A 257 2.33 -5.85 -12.62
C ALA A 257 1.53 -5.94 -11.31
N THR A 258 1.73 -7.02 -10.54
CA THR A 258 1.10 -7.21 -9.23
C THR A 258 1.60 -6.20 -8.20
N ALA A 259 2.90 -5.87 -8.22
CA ALA A 259 3.45 -4.82 -7.37
C ALA A 259 2.96 -3.43 -7.75
N GLU A 260 2.86 -3.13 -9.05
CA GLU A 260 2.28 -1.88 -9.54
C GLU A 260 0.81 -1.75 -9.13
N LEU A 261 0.03 -2.84 -9.24
CA LEU A 261 -1.35 -2.91 -8.77
C LEU A 261 -1.44 -2.63 -7.26
N ALA A 262 -0.56 -3.23 -6.46
CA ALA A 262 -0.49 -2.97 -5.03
C ALA A 262 -0.17 -1.51 -4.71
N GLY A 263 0.76 -0.92 -5.45
CA GLY A 263 1.15 0.47 -5.32
C GLY A 263 0.03 1.45 -5.65
N ILE A 264 -0.52 1.33 -6.87
CA ILE A 264 -1.59 2.22 -7.35
C ILE A 264 -2.87 2.10 -6.52
N SER A 265 -3.13 0.94 -5.92
CA SER A 265 -4.25 0.76 -4.98
C SER A 265 -4.23 1.77 -3.84
N ARG A 266 -3.05 2.25 -3.43
CA ARG A 266 -2.92 3.20 -2.33
C ARG A 266 -3.29 4.63 -2.72
N VAL A 267 -3.04 4.98 -3.97
CA VAL A 267 -3.41 6.28 -4.56
C VAL A 267 -4.90 6.28 -4.88
N LEU A 268 -5.41 5.22 -5.52
CA LEU A 268 -6.84 5.00 -5.74
C LEU A 268 -7.65 5.12 -4.44
N GLY A 269 -7.16 4.50 -3.37
CA GLY A 269 -7.81 4.54 -2.07
C GLY A 269 -7.75 5.90 -1.36
N GLY A 270 -6.95 6.87 -1.82
CA GLY A 270 -6.79 8.17 -1.16
C GLY A 270 -5.78 8.19 -0.01
N TYR A 271 -4.90 7.18 0.11
CA TYR A 271 -3.99 7.02 1.25
C TYR A 271 -2.59 7.62 1.02
N HIS A 272 -2.18 7.69 -0.25
CA HIS A 272 -0.85 8.05 -0.70
C HIS A 272 -0.94 8.89 -1.98
N ILE A 273 0.01 9.78 -2.19
CA ILE A 273 0.21 10.48 -3.47
C ILE A 273 1.06 9.62 -4.42
N GLN A 274 1.15 9.98 -5.71
CA GLN A 274 1.93 9.20 -6.67
C GLN A 274 3.41 9.15 -6.34
N ALA A 275 3.99 10.25 -5.83
CA ALA A 275 5.38 10.27 -5.40
C ALA A 275 5.68 9.23 -4.32
N ASP A 276 4.77 9.05 -3.34
CA ASP A 276 4.89 8.02 -2.30
C ASP A 276 4.91 6.61 -2.93
N ASN A 277 4.09 6.40 -3.96
CA ASN A 277 3.94 5.12 -4.63
C ASN A 277 5.19 4.79 -5.48
N ILE A 278 5.54 5.67 -6.42
CA ILE A 278 6.62 5.48 -7.38
C ILE A 278 7.95 5.28 -6.66
N GLU A 279 8.27 6.16 -5.71
CA GLU A 279 9.53 6.08 -4.96
C GLU A 279 9.55 4.90 -3.99
N GLY A 280 8.39 4.50 -3.45
CA GLY A 280 8.26 3.28 -2.67
C GLY A 280 8.62 2.04 -3.48
N LEU A 281 8.00 1.86 -4.66
CA LEU A 281 8.30 0.74 -5.56
C LEU A 281 9.79 0.72 -5.95
N ALA A 282 10.36 1.88 -6.28
CA ALA A 282 11.77 2.01 -6.61
C ALA A 282 12.70 1.62 -5.45
N LEU A 283 12.40 2.07 -4.23
CA LEU A 283 13.14 1.71 -3.02
C LEU A 283 13.11 0.19 -2.80
N GLY A 284 11.92 -0.41 -2.87
CA GLY A 284 11.76 -1.85 -2.70
C GLY A 284 12.59 -2.69 -3.68
N ARG A 285 12.59 -2.31 -4.96
CA ARG A 285 13.38 -2.98 -5.99
C ARG A 285 14.89 -2.91 -5.72
N LYS A 286 15.38 -1.76 -5.24
CA LYS A 286 16.79 -1.59 -4.84
C LYS A 286 17.17 -2.51 -3.69
N VAL A 287 16.30 -2.63 -2.68
CA VAL A 287 16.48 -3.56 -1.55
C VAL A 287 16.61 -4.99 -2.06
N ALA A 288 15.65 -5.47 -2.86
CA ALA A 288 15.68 -6.83 -3.41
C ALA A 288 16.95 -7.13 -4.23
N GLN A 289 17.35 -6.21 -5.12
CA GLN A 289 18.55 -6.37 -5.93
C GLN A 289 19.83 -6.45 -5.09
N PHE A 290 19.89 -5.69 -4.01
CA PHE A 290 21.03 -5.66 -3.11
C PHE A 290 21.13 -6.90 -2.23
N GLU A 291 20.00 -7.42 -1.77
CA GLU A 291 19.95 -8.60 -0.91
C GLU A 291 20.11 -9.91 -1.66
N TRP A 292 19.65 -9.98 -2.90
CA TRP A 292 19.68 -11.19 -3.71
C TRP A 292 21.04 -11.92 -3.72
N PRO A 293 22.20 -11.28 -4.01
CA PRO A 293 23.48 -11.96 -3.96
C PRO A 293 23.84 -12.48 -2.55
N ARG A 294 23.43 -11.80 -1.48
CA ARG A 294 23.65 -12.24 -0.09
C ARG A 294 22.79 -13.44 0.25
N ILE A 295 21.53 -13.44 -0.17
CA ILE A 295 20.62 -14.57 0.00
C ILE A 295 21.14 -15.80 -0.75
N ARG A 296 21.60 -15.64 -2.00
CA ARG A 296 22.21 -16.74 -2.75
C ARG A 296 23.43 -17.33 -2.06
N ALA A 297 24.24 -16.51 -1.40
CA ALA A 297 25.38 -17.02 -0.63
C ALA A 297 24.96 -17.99 0.49
N TYR A 298 23.79 -17.80 1.11
CA TYR A 298 23.24 -18.79 2.06
C TYR A 298 22.82 -20.10 1.37
N PHE A 299 22.29 -20.03 0.14
CA PHE A 299 21.89 -21.22 -0.61
C PHE A 299 23.10 -22.02 -1.09
N ASP A 300 24.17 -21.32 -1.46
CA ASP A 300 25.39 -21.90 -1.99
C ASP A 300 26.38 -22.31 -0.87
N GLY A 301 26.04 -22.06 0.39
CA GLY A 301 26.91 -22.34 1.54
C GLY A 301 28.17 -21.46 1.60
N THR A 302 28.14 -20.29 0.96
CA THR A 302 29.25 -19.33 0.87
C THR A 302 29.03 -18.05 1.69
N ALA A 303 27.94 -17.99 2.46
CA ALA A 303 27.64 -16.84 3.33
C ALA A 303 28.78 -16.61 4.35
N PRO A 304 29.16 -15.34 4.61
CA PRO A 304 30.16 -15.03 5.62
C PRO A 304 29.72 -15.57 6.99
N GLN A 305 30.64 -16.19 7.72
CA GLN A 305 30.39 -16.53 9.12
C GLN A 305 30.17 -15.24 9.92
N PRO A 306 29.25 -15.23 10.91
CA PRO A 306 29.12 -14.11 11.82
C PRO A 306 30.49 -13.78 12.40
N LYS A 307 30.91 -12.51 12.33
CA LYS A 307 32.03 -12.06 13.15
C LYS A 307 31.48 -11.90 14.57
N ASP A 308 31.94 -12.76 15.47
CA ASP A 308 31.70 -12.66 16.91
C ASP A 308 32.09 -11.27 17.45
#